data_AF-A0A6I9VTM5-F1
#
_entry.id   AF-A0A6I9VTM5-F1
#
_cell.length_a   1.000
_cell.length_b   1.000
_cell.length_c   1.000
_cell.angle_alpha   90.00
_cell.angle_beta   90.00
_cell.angle_gamma   90.00
#
_symmetry.space_group_name_H-M   'P 1'
#
loop_
_entity.id
_entity.type
_entity.pdbx_description
1 polymer ?
#
loop_
_entity_poly.entity_id
_entity_poly.type
_entity_poly.pdbx_seq_one_letter_code
_entity_poly.pdbx_strand_id
1 'polypeptide(L)'
;MIRMYYMNCGVYNAFIEELLELRARVPQLLTKPENEEKFLSYIWGPTAASQDLIVKNVMLPELHIGDWLVWKDMGAYSVAISCTFNGFPIPTVIPIIKKSQWESFQKQIDCSDLFSNFAKIQ
;
A
#
# COMPACT_ATOMS: atom_id res chain seq x y z
N MET A 1 -22.28 1.50 16.03
CA MET A 1 -21.55 2.74 15.69
C MET A 1 -20.55 2.41 14.59
N ILE A 2 -20.32 3.30 13.62
CA ILE A 2 -19.31 3.10 12.57
C ILE A 2 -17.93 3.38 13.16
N ARG A 3 -16.96 2.50 12.90
CA ARG A 3 -15.57 2.71 13.30
C ARG A 3 -14.79 3.42 12.20
N MET A 4 -13.91 4.34 12.58
CA MET A 4 -13.11 5.12 11.63
C MET A 4 -11.64 4.89 11.94
N TYR A 5 -10.92 4.31 10.97
CA TYR A 5 -9.50 4.03 11.06
C TYR A 5 -8.73 4.96 10.12
N TYR A 6 -7.67 5.59 10.61
CA TYR A 6 -6.85 6.53 9.86
C TYR A 6 -5.48 5.92 9.60
N MET A 7 -5.09 5.87 8.33
CA MET A 7 -3.86 5.24 7.85
C MET A 7 -2.76 6.26 7.64
N ASN A 8 -1.51 5.80 7.59
CA ASN A 8 -0.35 6.63 7.23
C ASN A 8 -0.16 6.83 5.72
N CYS A 9 -1.11 6.37 4.90
CA CYS A 9 -1.09 6.47 3.45
C CYS A 9 -2.53 6.67 2.96
N GLY A 10 -2.74 7.62 2.05
CA GLY A 10 -4.07 8.00 1.57
C GLY A 10 -4.23 8.01 0.05
N VAL A 11 -5.33 8.59 -0.41
CA VAL A 11 -5.68 8.67 -1.85
C VAL A 11 -4.72 9.54 -2.64
N TYR A 12 -4.12 10.54 -2.00
CA TYR A 12 -3.10 11.40 -2.60
C TYR A 12 -1.73 10.72 -2.70
N ASN A 13 -1.56 9.57 -2.03
CA ASN A 13 -0.30 8.83 -2.04
C ASN A 13 -0.41 7.57 -2.90
N ALA A 14 -1.11 6.53 -2.48
CA ALA A 14 -1.15 5.25 -3.21
C ALA A 14 -2.53 4.82 -3.70
N PHE A 15 -3.59 5.50 -3.25
CA PHE A 15 -4.98 5.08 -3.42
C PHE A 15 -5.78 5.98 -4.36
N ILE A 16 -5.14 6.57 -5.37
CA ILE A 16 -5.80 7.48 -6.33
C ILE A 16 -6.98 6.85 -7.07
N GLU A 17 -6.92 5.54 -7.36
CA GLU A 17 -8.03 4.82 -8.00
C GLU A 17 -9.28 4.75 -7.10
N GLU A 18 -9.13 4.85 -5.78
CA GLU A 18 -10.26 4.93 -4.84
C GLU A 18 -10.92 6.30 -4.93
N LEU A 19 -10.13 7.39 -4.98
CA LEU A 19 -10.63 8.75 -5.18
C LEU A 19 -11.36 8.92 -6.52
N LEU A 20 -10.88 8.24 -7.56
CA LEU A 20 -11.49 8.25 -8.89
C LEU A 20 -12.63 7.23 -9.05
N GLU A 21 -12.94 6.46 -8.00
CA GLU A 21 -13.95 5.40 -8.00
C GLU A 21 -13.73 4.34 -9.10
N LEU A 22 -12.48 4.13 -9.52
CA LEU A 22 -12.13 3.18 -10.58
C LEU A 22 -12.05 1.75 -10.07
N ARG A 23 -11.54 1.58 -8.85
CA ARG A 23 -11.36 0.26 -8.25
C ARG A 23 -11.33 0.32 -6.73
N ALA A 24 -12.31 -0.33 -6.11
CA ALA A 24 -12.36 -0.54 -4.67
C ALA A 24 -11.57 -1.77 -4.23
N ARG A 25 -10.62 -1.60 -3.30
CA ARG A 25 -9.84 -2.70 -2.71
C ARG A 25 -10.04 -2.77 -1.20
N VAL A 26 -10.48 -3.94 -0.76
CA VAL A 26 -10.59 -4.27 0.68
C VAL A 26 -9.24 -4.77 1.19
N PRO A 27 -8.72 -4.24 2.32
CA PRO A 27 -7.47 -4.71 2.88
C PRO A 27 -7.56 -6.12 3.46
N GLN A 28 -6.41 -6.76 3.56
CA GLN A 28 -6.19 -7.99 4.32
C GLN A 28 -5.45 -7.65 5.61
N LEU A 29 -5.75 -8.34 6.71
CA LEU A 29 -4.95 -8.23 7.93
C LEU A 29 -3.63 -8.99 7.74
N LEU A 30 -2.53 -8.40 8.22
CA LEU A 30 -1.24 -9.09 8.23
C LEU A 30 -1.21 -10.23 9.26
N THR A 31 -1.81 -10.01 10.42
CA THR A 31 -1.89 -10.97 11.53
C THR A 31 -3.33 -11.45 11.72
N LYS A 32 -3.49 -12.65 12.29
CA LYS A 32 -4.82 -13.16 12.63
C LYS A 32 -5.36 -12.36 13.83
N PRO A 33 -6.60 -11.83 13.78
CA PRO A 33 -7.17 -11.13 14.90
C PRO A 33 -7.48 -12.10 16.05
N GLU A 34 -7.42 -11.60 17.29
CA GLU A 34 -7.75 -12.39 18.49
C GLU A 34 -9.24 -12.76 18.55
N ASN A 35 -10.11 -11.90 18.01
CA ASN A 35 -11.55 -12.08 17.91
C ASN A 35 -11.99 -12.00 16.42
N GLU A 36 -12.97 -12.80 16.04
CA GLU A 36 -13.56 -12.81 14.69
C GLU A 36 -14.75 -11.85 14.53
N GLU A 37 -15.22 -11.23 15.62
CA GLU A 37 -16.29 -10.22 15.58
C GLU A 37 -15.89 -9.04 14.69
N LYS A 38 -16.80 -8.62 13.81
CA LYS A 38 -16.56 -7.55 12.84
C LYS A 38 -17.55 -6.42 13.00
N PHE A 39 -17.08 -5.23 12.69
CA PHE A 39 -17.81 -3.98 12.83
C PHE A 39 -17.78 -3.20 11.52
N LEU A 40 -18.88 -2.52 11.22
CA LEU A 40 -18.95 -1.64 10.07
C LEU A 40 -17.97 -0.48 10.25
N SER A 41 -17.04 -0.34 9.30
CA SER A 41 -15.87 0.51 9.43
C SER A 41 -15.57 1.28 8.14
N TYR A 42 -14.96 2.46 8.29
CA TYR A 42 -14.38 3.27 7.21
C TYR A 42 -12.86 3.40 7.42
N ILE A 43 -12.11 3.38 6.33
CA ILE A 43 -10.66 3.57 6.32
C ILE A 43 -10.35 4.88 5.60
N TRP A 44 -9.65 5.77 6.29
CA TRP A 44 -9.26 7.09 5.82
C TRP A 44 -7.74 7.16 5.64
N GLY A 45 -7.28 8.02 4.75
CA GLY A 45 -5.89 8.44 4.70
C GLY A 45 -5.56 9.48 5.77
N PRO A 46 -4.30 9.96 5.80
CA PRO A 46 -3.77 10.74 6.90
C PRO A 46 -4.15 12.22 6.85
N THR A 47 -4.73 12.70 5.75
CA THR A 47 -4.84 14.15 5.48
C THR A 47 -5.99 14.83 6.18
N ALA A 48 -6.92 14.06 6.75
CA ALA A 48 -8.22 14.52 7.26
C ALA A 48 -9.07 15.30 6.22
N ALA A 49 -8.70 15.26 4.95
CA ALA A 49 -9.52 15.79 3.88
C ALA A 49 -10.75 14.90 3.69
N SER A 50 -11.90 15.50 3.36
CA SER A 50 -13.15 14.75 3.16
C SER A 50 -13.08 13.78 1.98
N GLN A 51 -12.17 14.01 1.04
CA GLN A 51 -11.91 13.12 -0.10
C GLN A 51 -10.90 12.01 0.20
N ASP A 52 -10.19 12.06 1.33
CA ASP A 52 -9.15 11.07 1.67
C ASP A 52 -9.75 9.81 2.30
N LEU A 53 -10.82 9.31 1.69
CA LEU A 53 -11.52 8.09 2.06
C LEU A 53 -11.03 6.96 1.17
N ILE A 54 -10.39 5.96 1.78
CA ILE A 54 -9.81 4.81 1.05
C ILE A 54 -10.87 3.73 0.87
N VAL A 55 -11.59 3.38 1.93
CA VAL A 55 -12.62 2.33 1.88
C VAL A 55 -13.81 2.72 2.74
N LYS A 56 -15.01 2.61 2.16
CA LYS A 56 -16.29 2.84 2.85
C LYS A 56 -17.01 1.52 3.08
N ASN A 57 -17.77 1.44 4.17
CA ASN A 57 -18.67 0.32 4.51
C ASN A 57 -18.01 -1.07 4.53
N VAL A 58 -16.81 -1.19 5.10
CA VAL A 58 -16.10 -2.48 5.20
C VAL A 58 -16.31 -3.13 6.57
N MET A 59 -16.49 -4.44 6.61
CA MET A 59 -16.57 -5.21 7.85
C MET A 59 -15.17 -5.64 8.29
N LEU A 60 -14.67 -5.07 9.40
CA LEU A 60 -13.33 -5.34 9.94
C LEU A 60 -13.43 -5.75 11.41
N PRO A 61 -12.49 -6.58 11.92
CA PRO A 61 -12.34 -6.75 13.35
C PRO A 61 -11.92 -5.42 14.02
N GLU A 62 -11.90 -5.39 15.35
CA GLU A 62 -11.24 -4.28 16.06
C GLU A 62 -9.78 -4.18 15.65
N LEU A 63 -9.35 -2.95 15.35
CA LEU A 63 -7.98 -2.61 15.00
C LEU A 63 -7.47 -1.55 15.97
N HIS A 64 -6.18 -1.63 16.28
CA HIS A 64 -5.50 -0.70 17.16
C HIS A 64 -4.33 -0.02 16.42
N ILE A 65 -3.84 1.08 17.00
CA ILE A 65 -2.63 1.74 16.50
C ILE A 65 -1.48 0.73 16.52
N GLY A 66 -0.83 0.54 15.37
CA GLY A 66 0.26 -0.42 15.18
C GLY A 66 -0.14 -1.68 14.41
N ASP A 67 -1.43 -1.93 14.22
CA ASP A 67 -1.89 -3.02 13.36
C ASP A 67 -1.61 -2.73 11.88
N TRP A 68 -1.35 -3.79 11.12
CA TRP A 68 -0.98 -3.70 9.71
C TRP A 68 -2.09 -4.22 8.80
N LEU A 69 -2.43 -3.38 7.82
CA LEU A 69 -3.34 -3.70 6.73
C LEU A 69 -2.56 -3.79 5.41
N VAL A 70 -2.90 -4.78 4.59
CA VAL A 70 -2.21 -5.11 3.34
C VAL A 70 -3.19 -5.04 2.18
N TRP A 71 -2.83 -4.27 1.16
CA TRP A 71 -3.56 -4.22 -0.11
C TRP A 71 -2.80 -4.98 -1.19
N LYS A 72 -3.53 -5.78 -1.97
CA LYS A 72 -3.01 -6.45 -3.17
C LYS A 72 -3.32 -5.61 -4.40
N ASP A 73 -2.61 -5.88 -5.50
CA ASP A 73 -2.81 -5.23 -6.80
C ASP A 73 -2.62 -3.70 -6.77
N MET A 74 -1.55 -3.24 -6.09
CA MET A 74 -1.16 -1.82 -5.93
C MET A 74 0.00 -1.41 -6.85
N GLY A 75 0.28 -2.18 -7.91
CA GLY A 75 1.45 -1.94 -8.77
C GLY A 75 1.22 -0.89 -9.85
N ALA A 76 0.01 -0.79 -10.39
CA ALA A 76 -0.33 0.16 -11.44
C ALA A 76 -0.88 1.45 -10.83
N TYR A 77 -0.41 2.60 -11.31
CA TYR A 77 -0.91 3.93 -10.97
C TYR A 77 -0.95 4.31 -9.47
N SER A 78 -0.38 3.51 -8.57
CA SER A 78 -0.22 3.91 -7.16
C SER A 78 0.88 4.95 -7.00
N VAL A 79 2.15 4.54 -7.12
CA VAL A 79 3.30 5.45 -6.90
C VAL A 79 3.50 6.41 -8.09
N ALA A 80 3.08 6.02 -9.30
CA ALA A 80 3.35 6.77 -10.52
C ALA A 80 2.67 8.16 -10.56
N ILE A 81 1.59 8.36 -9.79
CA ILE A 81 0.83 9.61 -9.73
C ILE A 81 0.63 10.10 -8.29
N SER A 82 1.46 9.61 -7.35
CA SER A 82 1.48 10.11 -5.98
C SER A 82 1.89 11.58 -5.91
N CYS A 83 1.41 12.28 -4.89
CA CYS A 83 1.92 13.58 -4.51
C CYS A 83 2.12 13.69 -3.00
N THR A 84 2.82 14.74 -2.57
CA THR A 84 3.09 15.04 -1.16
C THR A 84 2.06 16.03 -0.59
N PHE A 85 0.77 15.80 -0.90
CA PHE A 85 -0.31 16.64 -0.39
C PHE A 85 -0.30 16.67 1.15
N ASN A 86 -0.52 17.84 1.75
CA ASN A 86 -0.37 18.11 3.19
C ASN A 86 0.98 17.67 3.79
N GLY A 87 2.03 17.53 2.98
CA GLY A 87 3.37 17.16 3.45
C GLY A 87 3.55 15.68 3.79
N PHE A 88 2.58 14.82 3.50
CA PHE A 88 2.73 13.38 3.70
C PHE A 88 3.65 12.76 2.64
N PRO A 89 4.60 11.89 3.03
CA PRO A 89 5.57 11.33 2.10
C PRO A 89 4.95 10.29 1.16
N ILE A 90 5.59 10.10 0.01
CA ILE A 90 5.27 9.01 -0.91
C ILE A 90 5.75 7.68 -0.29
N PRO A 91 4.97 6.58 -0.39
CA PRO A 91 5.36 5.29 0.15
C PRO A 91 6.69 4.77 -0.41
N THR A 92 7.51 4.18 0.44
CA THR A 92 8.77 3.55 0.03
C THR A 92 8.49 2.27 -0.77
N VAL A 93 9.15 2.13 -1.92
CA VAL A 93 9.10 0.91 -2.75
C VAL A 93 10.32 0.05 -2.46
N ILE A 94 10.09 -1.16 -1.98
CA ILE A 94 11.15 -2.14 -1.69
C ILE A 94 11.03 -3.28 -2.70
N PRO A 95 11.95 -3.38 -3.68
CA PRO A 95 11.97 -4.51 -4.60
C PRO A 95 12.44 -5.77 -3.88
N ILE A 96 11.73 -6.88 -4.08
CA ILE A 96 12.06 -8.19 -3.51
C ILE A 96 12.08 -9.22 -4.63
N ILE A 97 13.11 -10.07 -4.64
CA ILE A 97 13.25 -11.18 -5.58
C ILE A 97 13.74 -12.42 -4.84
N LYS A 98 13.25 -13.61 -5.23
CA LYS A 98 13.80 -14.86 -4.67
C LYS A 98 15.25 -15.02 -5.14
N LYS A 99 16.13 -15.49 -4.24
CA LYS A 99 17.55 -15.70 -4.55
C LYS A 99 17.77 -16.51 -5.83
N SER A 100 17.03 -17.61 -6.02
CA SER A 100 17.12 -18.45 -7.23
C SER A 100 16.71 -17.71 -8.50
N GLN A 101 15.73 -16.81 -8.43
CA GLN A 101 15.31 -15.98 -9.56
C GLN A 101 16.34 -14.90 -9.86
N TRP A 102 16.93 -14.29 -8.83
CA TRP A 102 18.02 -13.33 -8.99
C TRP A 102 19.25 -13.96 -9.65
N GLU A 103 19.67 -15.15 -9.22
CA GLU A 103 20.79 -15.88 -9.84
C GLU A 103 20.51 -16.21 -11.31
N SER A 104 19.26 -16.59 -11.66
CA SER A 104 18.86 -16.81 -13.04
C SER A 104 18.84 -15.50 -13.85
N PHE A 105 18.36 -14.42 -13.25
CA PHE A 105 18.28 -13.09 -13.87
C PHE A 105 19.68 -12.54 -14.18
N GLN A 106 20.63 -12.67 -13.24
CA GLN A 106 22.01 -12.25 -13.43
C GLN A 106 22.68 -12.95 -14.62
N LYS A 107 22.46 -14.25 -14.80
CA LYS A 107 22.99 -14.99 -15.96
C LYS A 107 22.42 -14.52 -17.30
N GLN A 108 21.17 -14.05 -17.32
CA GLN A 108 20.52 -13.56 -18.53
C GLN A 108 20.95 -12.13 -18.89
N ILE A 109 21.49 -11.40 -17.93
CA ILE A 109 21.85 -9.99 -18.09
C ILE A 109 23.35 -9.75 -18.02
N ASP A 110 24.15 -10.79 -18.25
CA ASP A 110 25.59 -10.68 -18.43
C ASP A 110 25.96 -10.05 -19.80
N CYS A 111 25.23 -9.00 -20.20
CA CYS A 111 25.63 -8.00 -21.17
C CYS A 111 26.21 -6.82 -20.38
N SER A 112 27.53 -6.64 -20.49
CA SER A 112 28.41 -5.85 -19.62
C SER A 112 28.06 -4.37 -19.37
N ASP A 113 27.05 -3.79 -20.01
CA ASP A 113 26.89 -2.33 -20.07
C ASP A 113 25.69 -1.76 -19.28
N LEU A 114 24.72 -2.57 -18.85
CA LEU A 114 23.45 -2.03 -18.32
C LEU A 114 23.35 -1.90 -16.78
N PHE A 115 24.18 -2.60 -15.99
CA PHE A 115 23.95 -2.78 -14.54
C PHE A 115 25.02 -2.22 -13.60
N SER A 116 26.02 -1.50 -14.11
CA SER A 116 27.04 -0.82 -13.29
C SER A 116 26.45 0.17 -12.26
N ASN A 117 25.19 0.59 -12.42
CA ASN A 117 24.47 1.48 -11.51
C ASN A 117 23.56 0.78 -10.49
N PHE A 118 23.15 -0.48 -10.70
CA PHE A 118 22.25 -1.18 -9.75
C PHE A 118 22.99 -1.77 -8.54
N ALA A 119 24.26 -2.14 -8.71
CA ALA A 119 25.08 -2.76 -7.65
C ALA A 119 25.57 -1.77 -6.55
N LYS A 120 25.22 -0.48 -6.64
CA LYS A 120 25.63 0.55 -5.66
C LYS A 120 24.60 0.83 -4.56
N ILE A 121 23.46 0.12 -4.54
CA ILE A 121 22.34 0.35 -3.61
C ILE A 121 22.17 -0.85 -2.64
N GLN A 122 23.22 -1.63 -2.41
CA GLN A 122 23.29 -2.60 -1.31
C GLN A 122 24.34 -2.19 -0.30
#